data_AF-A0A841L001-F1
#
_entry.id   AF-A0A841L001-F1
#
_cell.length_a   1.000
_cell.length_b   1.000
_cell.length_c   1.000
_cell.angle_alpha   90.00
_cell.angle_beta   90.00
_cell.angle_gamma   90.00
#
_symmetry.space_group_name_H-M   'P 1'
#
loop_
_entity.id
_entity.type
_entity.pdbx_description
1 polymer ?
#
loop_
_entity_poly.entity_id
_entity_poly.type
_entity_poly.pdbx_seq_one_letter_code
_entity_poly.pdbx_strand_id
1 'polypeptide(L)' 'MSENVTLNTFPSTKVQALTMLYLEKQDLTNLSPQDLVEKYLEIEKEIKTAFVNDRKEKKNFSY' A
#
# COMPACT_ATOMS: atom_id res chain seq x y z
N MET A 1 -5.56 27.08 -20.59
CA MET A 1 -5.96 25.69 -20.26
C MET A 1 -5.16 25.26 -19.05
N SER A 2 -5.80 24.93 -17.94
CA SER A 2 -5.15 24.28 -16.79
C SER A 2 -5.02 22.80 -17.10
N GLU A 3 -3.83 22.38 -17.56
CA GLU A 3 -3.54 20.97 -17.74
C GLU A 3 -3.54 20.29 -16.38
N ASN A 4 -4.54 19.43 -16.16
CA ASN A 4 -4.60 18.59 -14.97
C ASN A 4 -3.56 17.49 -15.17
N VAL A 5 -2.30 17.78 -14.85
CA VAL A 5 -1.22 16.81 -14.91
C VAL A 5 -1.44 15.83 -13.76
N THR A 6 -2.25 14.80 -14.01
CA THR A 6 -2.31 13.62 -13.16
C THR A 6 -0.99 12.88 -13.31
N LEU A 7 -0.03 13.24 -12.47
CA LEU A 7 1.20 12.50 -12.26
C LEU A 7 0.81 11.12 -11.72
N ASN A 8 0.54 10.18 -12.63
CA ASN A 8 0.44 8.74 -12.38
C ASN A 8 1.82 8.19 -12.00
N THR A 9 2.41 8.78 -10.96
CA THR A 9 3.67 8.35 -10.39
C THR A 9 3.32 7.16 -9.53
N PHE A 10 3.72 5.97 -9.95
CA PHE A 10 3.82 4.86 -9.03
C PHE A 10 4.80 5.26 -7.94
N PRO A 11 4.44 5.15 -6.64
CA PRO A 11 3.17 4.74 -6.03
C PRO A 11 2.16 5.89 -5.84
N SER A 12 0.89 5.65 -6.22
CA SER A 12 -0.19 6.66 -6.18
C SER A 12 -0.76 6.89 -4.78
N THR A 13 -0.50 5.97 -3.84
CA THR A 13 -1.03 6.03 -2.48
C THR A 13 0.02 5.64 -1.45
N LYS A 14 -0.14 6.14 -0.21
CA LYS A 14 0.72 5.81 0.92
C LYS A 14 0.76 4.30 1.20
N VAL A 15 -0.34 3.60 0.96
CA VAL A 15 -0.44 2.14 1.13
C VAL A 15 0.48 1.45 0.12
N GLN A 16 0.34 1.76 -1.16
CA GLN A 16 1.15 1.17 -2.22
C GLN A 16 2.65 1.47 -2.06
N ALA A 17 2.99 2.69 -1.63
CA ALA A 17 4.36 3.07 -1.33
C ALA A 17 4.96 2.20 -0.22
N LEU A 18 4.21 2.00 0.87
CA LEU A 18 4.64 1.15 1.97
C LEU A 18 4.73 -0.33 1.56
N THR A 19 3.79 -0.82 0.76
CA THR A 19 3.84 -2.18 0.21
C THR A 19 5.10 -2.39 -0.63
N MET A 20 5.43 -1.47 -1.54
CA MET A 20 6.65 -1.54 -2.35
C MET A 20 7.92 -1.49 -1.50
N LEU A 21 8.02 -0.56 -0.55
CA LEU A 21 9.17 -0.46 0.36
C LEU A 21 9.35 -1.72 1.23
N TYR A 22 8.24 -2.36 1.61
CA TYR A 22 8.28 -3.58 2.39
C TYR A 22 8.75 -4.78 1.56
N LEU A 23 8.24 -4.90 0.33
CA LEU A 23 8.67 -5.94 -0.61
C LEU A 23 10.12 -5.76 -1.06
N GLU A 24 10.59 -4.53 -1.27
CA GLU A 24 11.99 -4.23 -1.62
C GLU A 24 12.98 -4.72 -0.56
N LYS A 25 12.57 -4.72 0.71
CA LYS A 25 13.37 -5.23 1.83
C LYS A 25 13.32 -6.75 1.99
N GLN A 26 12.48 -7.44 1.21
CA GLN A 26 12.38 -8.90 1.22
C GLN A 26 13.20 -9.50 0.09
N ASP A 27 13.74 -10.70 0.30
CA ASP A 27 14.31 -11.49 -0.78
C ASP A 27 13.19 -12.00 -1.69
N LEU A 28 13.06 -11.38 -2.86
CA LEU A 28 12.08 -11.73 -3.89
C LEU A 28 12.65 -12.67 -4.97
N THR A 29 13.90 -13.07 -4.83
CA THR A 29 14.69 -13.82 -5.83
C THR A 29 14.14 -15.20 -6.19
N ASN A 30 13.31 -15.79 -5.34
CA ASN A 30 12.72 -17.13 -5.55
C ASN A 30 11.20 -17.09 -5.79
N LEU A 31 10.58 -15.90 -5.88
CA LEU A 31 9.14 -15.78 -6.10
C LEU A 31 8.83 -15.77 -7.59
N SER A 32 7.80 -16.54 -8.00
CA SER A 32 7.29 -16.41 -9.36
C SER A 32 6.60 -15.05 -9.52
N PRO A 33 6.46 -14.54 -10.75
CA PRO A 33 5.71 -13.31 -11.00
C PRO A 33 4.28 -13.37 -10.48
N GLN A 34 3.66 -14.55 -10.43
CA GLN A 34 2.31 -14.74 -9.89
C GLN A 34 2.30 -14.62 -8.36
N ASP A 35 3.24 -15.29 -7.70
CA ASP A 35 3.36 -15.24 -6.24
C ASP A 35 3.73 -13.83 -5.76
N LEU A 36 4.53 -13.09 -6.54
CA LEU A 36 4.85 -11.69 -6.26
C LEU A 36 3.60 -10.82 -6.25
N VAL A 37 2.71 -11.00 -7.24
CA VAL A 37 1.46 -10.25 -7.35
C VAL A 37 0.53 -10.61 -6.18
N GLU A 38 0.40 -11.89 -5.86
CA GLU A 38 -0.42 -12.34 -4.74
C GLU A 38 0.08 -11.75 -3.41
N LYS A 39 1.39 -11.80 -3.19
CA LYS A 39 2.03 -11.24 -1.99
C LYS A 39 1.89 -9.73 -1.91
N TYR A 40 2.00 -9.03 -3.04
CA TYR A 40 1.74 -7.58 -3.10
C TYR A 40 0.32 -7.25 -2.66
N LEU A 41 -0.67 -7.96 -3.20
CA LEU A 41 -2.09 -7.72 -2.89
C LEU A 41 -2.41 -8.04 -1.43
N GLU A 42 -1.81 -9.11 -0.89
CA GLU A 42 -1.94 -9.48 0.52
C GLU A 42 -1.42 -8.36 1.44
N ILE A 43 -0.17 -7.92 1.24
CA ILE A 43 0.46 -6.87 2.04
C ILE A 43 -0.28 -5.53 1.89
N GLU A 44 -0.68 -5.16 0.67
CA GLU A 44 -1.48 -3.96 0.43
C GLU A 44 -2.78 -3.97 1.23
N LYS A 45 -3.46 -5.13 1.29
CA LYS A 45 -4.70 -5.31 2.05
C LYS A 45 -4.46 -5.20 3.56
N GLU A 46 -3.40 -5.78 4.08
CA GLU A 46 -3.04 -5.68 5.50
C GLU A 46 -2.74 -4.24 5.91
N ILE A 47 -1.88 -3.55 5.15
CA ILE A 47 -1.51 -2.16 5.43
C ILE A 47 -2.75 -1.27 5.36
N LYS A 48 -3.59 -1.46 4.33
CA LYS A 48 -4.86 -0.72 4.21
C LYS A 48 -5.77 -0.96 5.41
N THR A 49 -5.85 -2.19 5.89
CA THR A 49 -6.66 -2.56 7.05
C THR A 49 -6.12 -1.92 8.34
N ALA A 50 -4.80 -1.90 8.52
CA ALA A 50 -4.15 -1.21 9.64
C ALA A 50 -4.49 0.30 9.64
N PHE A 51 -4.42 0.96 8.48
CA PHE A 51 -4.82 2.37 8.36
C PHE A 51 -6.31 2.60 8.65
N VAL A 52 -7.19 1.68 8.25
CA VAL A 52 -8.62 1.79 8.54
C VAL A 52 -8.88 1.61 10.04
N ASN A 53 -8.20 0.68 10.70
CA ASN A 53 -8.34 0.44 12.12
C ASN A 53 -7.80 1.62 12.95
N ASP A 54 -6.63 2.17 12.60
CA ASP A 54 -6.09 3.38 13.26
C ASP A 54 -7.08 4.56 13.20
N ARG A 55 -7.78 4.73 12.06
CA ARG A 55 -8.84 5.75 11.93
C ARG A 55 -10.05 5.45 12.81
N LYS A 56 -10.46 4.18 12.92
CA LYS A 56 -11.60 3.78 13.77
C LYS A 56 -11.29 3.99 15.24
N GLU A 57 -10.09 3.62 15.69
CA GLU A 57 -9.63 3.84 17.06
C GLU A 57 -9.65 5.33 17.41
N LYS A 58 -9.06 6.19 16.57
CA LYS A 58 -9.08 7.65 16.78
C LYS A 58 -10.48 8.24 16.85
N LYS A 59 -11.45 7.66 16.13
CA LYS A 59 -12.85 8.11 16.15
C LYS A 59 -13.58 7.72 17.44
N ASN A 60 -13.20 6.61 18.07
CA ASN A 60 -13.76 6.14 19.34
C ASN A 60 -13.24 6.90 20.56
N PHE A 61 -12.09 7.59 20.46
CA PHE A 61 -11.51 8.39 21.55
C PHE A 61 -11.95 9.88 21.54
N SER A 62 -12.78 10.29 20.60
CA SER A 62 -13.36 11.64 20.56
C SER A 62 -14.74 11.63 21.25
N TYR A 63 -14.73 11.75 22.57
CA TYR A 63 -15.92 12.05 23.38
C TYR A 63 -15.95 13.54 23.76
#